data_AF-A0A351FL04-F1
#
_entry.id   AF-A0A351FL04-F1
#
_cell.length_a   1.000
_cell.length_b   1.000
_cell.length_c   1.000
_cell.angle_alpha   90.00
_cell.angle_beta   90.00
_cell.angle_gamma   90.00
#
_symmetry.space_group_name_H-M   'P 1'
#
loop_
_entity.id
_entity.type
_entity.pdbx_description
1 polymer ?
#
loop_
_entity_poly.entity_id
_entity_poly.type
_entity_poly.pdbx_seq_one_letter_code
_entity_poly.pdbx_strand_id
1 'polypeptide(L)'
;MTSSEKAIRDPLWETVHLDAMAVSIIDTAEFQRLRYIRQLGLAHLVYPGATHTRFDHALGVYHLTRTGLQHLRERKGVPQEVWEGEELIPYAALLHDIGHYAYSHALEELESEHLPAHHEEVSQRFFASPSLRDALAALGDDAPERLAQLIRGDSKIPLRGLISGSLDLDKMEYLRRDARFCGVPYGEVDVSRLLQSLMLLRDPETGLYEVGVHEKAIAALESLLFAKYQMFRNVYWHHAVRAATGLYKRIVEEAVRGCLIDPEDLIGPT
;
A
#
# COMPACT_ATOMS: atom_id res chain seq x y z
N MET A 1 3.73 27.28 5.65
CA MET A 1 4.92 27.14 4.78
C MET A 1 4.48 26.33 3.58
N THR A 2 4.60 26.83 2.35
CA THR A 2 4.28 26.02 1.16
C THR A 2 5.33 24.92 1.07
N SER A 3 4.92 23.68 1.29
CA SER A 3 5.82 22.54 1.20
C SER A 3 6.40 22.47 -0.22
N SER A 4 7.73 22.54 -0.34
CA SER A 4 8.40 22.44 -1.64
C SER A 4 8.47 20.99 -2.09
N GLU A 5 8.54 20.75 -3.40
CA GLU A 5 8.83 19.41 -3.95
C GLU A 5 10.07 18.79 -3.29
N LYS A 6 10.06 17.47 -3.12
CA LYS A 6 11.12 16.72 -2.44
C LYS A 6 11.52 15.50 -3.24
N ALA A 7 12.80 15.17 -3.22
CA ALA A 7 13.34 13.94 -3.80
C ALA A 7 13.88 13.05 -2.68
N ILE A 8 13.48 11.78 -2.66
CA ILE A 8 13.93 10.78 -1.70
C ILE A 8 14.62 9.65 -2.46
N ARG A 9 15.79 9.21 -1.96
CA ARG A 9 16.47 8.06 -2.54
C ARG A 9 15.85 6.76 -2.07
N ASP A 10 15.57 5.89 -3.03
CA ASP A 10 14.96 4.59 -2.82
C ASP A 10 15.82 3.49 -3.48
N PRO A 11 16.07 2.35 -2.80
CA PRO A 11 16.94 1.30 -3.33
C PRO A 11 16.38 0.50 -4.53
N LEU A 12 15.08 0.61 -4.83
CA LEU A 12 14.42 -0.06 -5.95
C LEU A 12 14.13 0.88 -7.10
N TRP A 13 13.72 2.10 -6.76
CA TRP A 13 13.16 3.09 -7.69
C TRP A 13 14.10 4.28 -7.93
N GLU A 14 15.32 4.21 -7.41
CA GLU A 14 16.36 5.23 -7.46
C GLU A 14 15.95 6.55 -6.78
N THR A 15 15.11 7.36 -7.42
CA THR A 15 14.62 8.63 -6.88
C THR A 15 13.10 8.67 -6.92
N VAL A 16 12.48 8.74 -5.74
CA VAL A 16 11.07 9.03 -5.59
C VAL A 16 10.88 10.55 -5.50
N HIS A 17 10.21 11.14 -6.48
CA HIS A 17 9.87 12.55 -6.52
C HIS A 17 8.48 12.79 -5.92
N LEU A 18 8.41 13.60 -4.87
CA LEU A 18 7.18 13.96 -4.17
C LEU A 18 6.80 15.40 -4.53
N ASP A 19 5.55 15.59 -4.95
CA ASP A 19 4.95 16.92 -5.07
C ASP A 19 4.64 17.52 -3.69
N ALA A 20 4.30 18.81 -3.66
CA ALA A 20 4.01 19.54 -2.42
C ALA A 20 2.91 18.89 -1.55
N MET A 21 1.91 18.27 -2.19
CA MET A 21 0.80 17.60 -1.51
C MET A 21 1.30 16.32 -0.82
N ALA A 22 2.02 15.47 -1.57
CA ALA A 22 2.64 14.27 -1.03
C ALA A 22 3.60 14.60 0.12
N VAL A 23 4.41 15.67 -0.01
CA VAL A 23 5.28 16.12 1.10
C VAL A 23 4.46 16.52 2.33
N SER A 24 3.37 17.27 2.13
CA SER A 24 2.49 17.69 3.24
C SER A 24 1.83 16.50 3.94
N ILE A 25 1.46 15.45 3.19
CA ILE A 25 0.93 14.20 3.74
C ILE A 25 2.01 13.45 4.52
N ILE A 26 3.21 13.26 3.94
CA ILE A 26 4.22 12.44 4.62
C ILE A 26 4.79 13.11 5.87
N ASP A 27 4.70 14.44 5.99
CA ASP A 27 5.19 15.18 7.15
C ASP A 27 4.19 15.16 8.33
N THR A 28 3.02 14.54 8.19
CA THR A 28 2.08 14.32 9.32
C THR A 28 2.58 13.22 10.26
N ALA A 29 2.16 13.30 11.53
CA ALA A 29 2.50 12.30 12.54
C ALA A 29 1.93 10.92 12.18
N GLU A 30 0.70 10.90 11.68
CA GLU A 30 -0.04 9.71 11.27
C GLU A 30 0.72 8.92 10.19
N PHE A 31 1.33 9.62 9.23
CA PHE A 31 2.13 9.01 8.18
C PHE A 31 3.55 8.66 8.64
N GLN A 32 4.22 9.56 9.39
CA GLN A 32 5.57 9.32 9.89
C GLN A 32 5.65 8.07 10.76
N ARG A 33 4.57 7.66 11.44
CA ARG A 33 4.55 6.43 12.23
C ARG A 33 4.89 5.18 11.40
N LEU A 34 4.60 5.18 10.09
CA LEU A 34 4.91 4.05 9.19
C LEU A 34 6.42 3.74 9.12
N ARG A 35 7.29 4.66 9.57
CA ARG A 35 8.73 4.42 9.74
C ARG A 35 9.06 3.42 10.84
N TYR A 36 8.13 3.16 11.75
CA TYR A 36 8.34 2.27 12.89
C TYR A 36 7.62 0.93 12.69
N ILE A 37 6.93 0.75 11.56
CA ILE A 37 6.16 -0.45 11.25
C ILE A 37 6.86 -1.21 10.14
N ARG A 38 7.54 -2.30 10.51
CA ARG A 38 8.20 -3.20 9.55
C ARG A 38 7.18 -3.81 8.60
N GLN A 39 7.48 -3.82 7.31
CA GLN A 39 6.61 -4.37 6.26
C GLN A 39 6.27 -5.84 6.55
N LEU A 40 7.30 -6.64 6.88
CA LEU A 40 7.19 -8.09 7.06
C LEU A 40 7.16 -8.52 8.53
N GLY A 41 6.84 -7.61 9.45
CA GLY A 41 6.75 -7.90 10.88
C GLY A 41 7.99 -8.61 11.44
N LEU A 42 7.82 -9.86 11.88
CA LEU A 42 8.87 -10.69 12.49
C LEU A 42 9.73 -11.47 11.48
N ALA A 43 9.53 -11.27 10.17
CA ALA A 43 10.35 -11.94 9.16
C ALA A 43 11.85 -11.64 9.31
N HIS A 44 12.20 -10.49 9.89
CA HIS A 44 13.60 -10.13 10.18
C HIS A 44 14.34 -11.10 11.11
N LEU A 45 13.62 -11.92 11.89
CA LEU A 45 14.21 -12.98 12.72
C LEU A 45 14.72 -14.17 11.89
N VAL A 46 14.25 -14.32 10.64
CA VAL A 46 14.64 -15.38 9.70
C VAL A 46 15.43 -14.81 8.53
N TYR A 47 15.04 -13.62 8.06
CA TYR A 47 15.63 -12.87 6.96
C TYR A 47 16.21 -11.55 7.52
N PRO A 48 17.46 -11.51 8.01
CA PRO A 48 17.98 -10.35 8.73
C PRO A 48 17.92 -9.02 7.98
N GLY A 49 17.88 -9.05 6.64
CA GLY A 49 17.72 -7.87 5.80
C GLY A 49 16.29 -7.33 5.68
N ALA A 50 15.26 -8.06 6.13
CA ALA A 50 13.84 -7.68 6.07
C ALA A 50 13.48 -6.58 7.09
N THR A 51 14.20 -5.46 7.04
CA THR A 51 14.09 -4.33 7.97
C THR A 51 13.36 -3.12 7.38
N HIS A 52 12.96 -3.18 6.10
CA HIS A 52 12.18 -2.13 5.45
C HIS A 52 10.82 -1.94 6.12
N THR A 53 10.27 -0.74 5.97
CA THR A 53 9.06 -0.33 6.68
C THR A 53 7.95 0.04 5.70
N ARG A 54 6.72 0.15 6.22
CA ARG A 54 5.56 0.58 5.44
C ARG A 54 5.74 1.98 4.85
N PHE A 55 6.57 2.82 5.49
CA PHE A 55 6.91 4.15 4.96
C PHE A 55 7.60 4.06 3.60
N ASP A 56 8.66 3.24 3.49
CA ASP A 56 9.41 3.13 2.23
C ASP A 56 8.57 2.47 1.14
N HIS A 57 7.76 1.49 1.53
CA HIS A 57 6.79 0.83 0.66
C HIS A 57 5.76 1.82 0.11
N ALA A 58 5.09 2.61 0.96
CA ALA A 58 4.10 3.60 0.56
C ALA A 58 4.67 4.65 -0.42
N LEU A 59 5.92 5.09 -0.21
CA LEU A 59 6.62 5.96 -1.17
C LEU A 59 6.83 5.29 -2.52
N GLY A 60 7.19 4.00 -2.52
CA GLY A 60 7.29 3.18 -3.72
C GLY A 60 5.97 3.06 -4.46
N VAL A 61 4.86 2.80 -3.75
CA VAL A 61 3.53 2.64 -4.37
C VAL A 61 3.08 3.96 -4.99
N TYR A 62 3.30 5.09 -4.31
CA TYR A 62 3.09 6.43 -4.86
C TYR A 62 3.90 6.65 -6.15
N HIS A 63 5.19 6.29 -6.15
CA HIS A 63 6.05 6.42 -7.34
C HIS A 63 5.56 5.58 -8.53
N LEU A 64 5.24 4.30 -8.29
CA LEU A 64 4.71 3.41 -9.33
C LEU A 64 3.38 3.93 -9.85
N THR A 65 2.53 4.48 -8.97
CA THR A 65 1.23 5.04 -9.35
C THR A 65 1.38 6.23 -10.27
N ARG A 66 2.26 7.20 -9.95
CA ARG A 66 2.52 8.33 -10.85
C ARG A 66 3.09 7.89 -12.20
N THR A 67 3.98 6.89 -12.20
CA THR A 67 4.55 6.33 -13.42
C THR A 67 3.49 5.61 -14.28
N GLY A 68 2.64 4.82 -13.64
CA GLY A 68 1.54 4.12 -14.30
C GLY A 68 0.50 5.07 -14.90
N LEU A 69 0.12 6.13 -14.17
CA LEU A 69 -0.76 7.18 -14.66
C LEU A 69 -0.17 7.90 -15.87
N GLN A 70 1.14 8.21 -15.86
CA GLN A 70 1.82 8.79 -17.02
C GLN A 70 1.69 7.90 -18.26
N HIS A 71 1.96 6.59 -18.14
CA HIS A 71 1.82 5.66 -19.26
C HIS A 71 0.38 5.49 -19.73
N LEU A 72 -0.59 5.50 -18.80
CA LEU A 72 -2.00 5.48 -19.14
C LEU A 72 -2.39 6.75 -19.94
N ARG A 73 -1.89 7.93 -19.53
CA ARG A 73 -2.18 9.22 -20.20
C ARG A 73 -1.64 9.29 -21.62
N GLU A 74 -0.59 8.53 -21.94
CA GLU A 74 -0.05 8.40 -23.29
C GLU A 74 -0.97 7.59 -24.22
N ARG A 75 -1.97 6.87 -23.68
CA ARG A 75 -2.94 6.10 -24.48
C ARG A 75 -4.00 7.01 -25.11
N LYS A 76 -4.29 6.76 -26.38
CA LYS A 76 -5.34 7.46 -27.13
C LYS A 76 -6.67 6.72 -27.02
N GLY A 77 -7.77 7.46 -27.17
CA GLY A 77 -9.12 6.88 -27.27
C GLY A 77 -9.82 6.62 -25.94
N VAL A 78 -9.25 7.06 -24.82
CA VAL A 78 -9.92 7.06 -23.52
C VAL A 78 -10.68 8.39 -23.37
N PRO A 79 -12.02 8.35 -23.17
CA PRO A 79 -12.82 9.57 -22.96
C PRO A 79 -12.37 10.37 -21.73
N GLN A 80 -12.56 11.69 -21.74
CA GLN A 80 -12.04 12.58 -20.69
C GLN A 80 -12.69 12.31 -19.32
N GLU A 81 -13.97 11.92 -19.32
CA GLU A 81 -14.76 11.59 -18.13
C GLU A 81 -14.19 10.39 -17.34
N VAL A 82 -13.44 9.50 -17.99
CA VAL A 82 -12.80 8.34 -17.34
C VAL A 82 -11.68 8.78 -16.39
N TRP A 83 -11.14 9.98 -16.61
CA TRP A 83 -10.05 10.56 -15.84
C TRP A 83 -10.51 11.42 -14.66
N GLU A 84 -11.82 11.58 -14.48
CA GLU A 84 -12.36 12.31 -13.33
C GLU A 84 -11.95 11.63 -12.01
N GLY A 85 -11.31 12.39 -11.12
CA GLY A 85 -10.79 11.88 -9.85
C GLY A 85 -9.41 11.24 -9.92
N GLU A 86 -8.73 11.25 -11.07
CA GLU A 86 -7.35 10.76 -11.20
C GLU A 86 -6.39 11.47 -10.23
N GLU A 87 -6.61 12.74 -9.93
CA GLU A 87 -5.78 13.54 -9.03
C GLU A 87 -5.70 12.93 -7.62
N LEU A 88 -6.69 12.14 -7.20
CA LEU A 88 -6.70 11.47 -5.91
C LEU A 88 -5.88 10.17 -5.90
N ILE A 89 -5.65 9.57 -7.06
CA ILE A 89 -5.10 8.21 -7.17
C ILE A 89 -3.70 8.10 -6.57
N PRO A 90 -2.74 9.00 -6.84
CA PRO A 90 -1.42 8.95 -6.20
C PRO A 90 -1.51 9.02 -4.67
N TYR A 91 -2.40 9.85 -4.14
CA TYR A 91 -2.51 10.05 -2.69
C TYR A 91 -3.26 8.91 -2.01
N ALA A 92 -4.21 8.28 -2.69
CA ALA A 92 -4.81 7.02 -2.24
C ALA A 92 -3.75 5.91 -2.18
N ALA A 93 -2.88 5.83 -3.19
CA ALA A 93 -1.71 4.93 -3.19
C ALA A 93 -0.75 5.22 -2.04
N LEU A 94 -0.44 6.49 -1.79
CA LEU A 94 0.43 6.88 -0.68
C LEU A 94 -0.18 6.47 0.67
N LEU A 95 -1.49 6.66 0.84
CA LEU A 95 -2.21 6.46 2.10
C LEU A 95 -2.80 5.05 2.28
N HIS A 96 -2.69 4.15 1.30
CA HIS A 96 -3.37 2.84 1.34
C HIS A 96 -3.03 2.04 2.60
N ASP A 97 -1.80 2.22 3.10
CA ASP A 97 -1.27 1.51 4.25
C ASP A 97 -1.42 2.27 5.59
N ILE A 98 -2.02 3.48 5.59
CA ILE A 98 -2.07 4.34 6.77
C ILE A 98 -2.84 3.70 7.93
N GLY A 99 -3.73 2.74 7.70
CA GLY A 99 -4.44 2.02 8.75
C GLY A 99 -3.65 0.92 9.46
N HIS A 100 -2.51 0.49 8.91
CA HIS A 100 -1.79 -0.66 9.46
C HIS A 100 -1.09 -0.31 10.77
N TYR A 101 -1.47 -0.95 11.86
CA TYR A 101 -0.78 -0.87 13.14
C TYR A 101 0.38 -1.88 13.23
N ALA A 102 1.17 -1.82 14.30
CA ALA A 102 2.35 -2.66 14.44
C ALA A 102 1.98 -4.16 14.37
N TYR A 103 2.61 -4.88 13.44
CA TYR A 103 2.34 -6.30 13.19
C TYR A 103 0.87 -6.60 12.79
N SER A 104 0.15 -5.64 12.19
CA SER A 104 -1.29 -5.77 11.91
C SER A 104 -1.68 -7.05 11.16
N HIS A 105 -0.97 -7.52 10.13
CA HIS A 105 -1.32 -8.81 9.48
C HIS A 105 -1.16 -10.02 10.40
N ALA A 106 -0.23 -9.96 11.35
CA ALA A 106 -0.17 -10.97 12.40
C ALA A 106 -1.38 -10.86 13.31
N LEU A 107 -1.78 -9.65 13.70
CA LEU A 107 -2.86 -9.48 14.66
C LEU A 107 -4.25 -9.68 14.04
N GLU A 108 -4.49 -9.32 12.78
CA GLU A 108 -5.76 -9.52 12.05
C GLU A 108 -6.30 -10.97 12.06
N GLU A 109 -5.41 -11.97 12.22
CA GLU A 109 -5.80 -13.38 12.35
C GLU A 109 -6.25 -13.77 13.79
N LEU A 110 -6.19 -12.86 14.77
CA LEU A 110 -6.78 -13.05 16.11
C LEU A 110 -8.27 -12.71 16.07
N GLU A 111 -9.07 -13.45 16.85
CA GLU A 111 -10.52 -13.22 16.94
C GLU A 111 -10.84 -11.79 17.41
N SER A 112 -11.82 -11.16 16.76
CA SER A 112 -12.18 -9.74 16.88
C SER A 112 -12.54 -9.26 18.29
N GLU A 113 -12.78 -10.17 19.24
CA GLU A 113 -13.13 -9.83 20.62
C GLU A 113 -11.95 -9.29 21.45
N HIS A 114 -10.71 -9.43 20.96
CA HIS A 114 -9.49 -9.11 21.72
C HIS A 114 -8.55 -8.09 21.06
N LEU A 115 -8.96 -7.46 19.95
CA LEU A 115 -8.15 -6.48 19.24
C LEU A 115 -8.90 -5.17 19.03
N PRO A 116 -8.18 -4.04 18.92
CA PRO A 116 -8.77 -2.83 18.38
C PRO A 116 -9.24 -3.13 16.96
N ALA A 117 -10.43 -2.63 16.63
CA ALA A 117 -10.76 -2.02 15.35
C ALA A 117 -10.05 -2.62 14.10
N HIS A 118 -10.82 -3.20 13.17
CA HIS A 118 -10.28 -3.57 11.84
C HIS A 118 -9.45 -2.41 11.27
N HIS A 119 -8.37 -2.67 10.52
CA HIS A 119 -7.46 -1.62 10.00
C HIS A 119 -8.20 -0.49 9.25
N GLU A 120 -9.41 -0.76 8.75
CA GLU A 120 -10.33 0.23 8.20
C GLU A 120 -10.81 1.29 9.22
N GLU A 121 -11.15 0.91 10.45
CA GLU A 121 -11.53 1.81 11.54
C GLU A 121 -10.33 2.66 11.99
N VAL A 122 -9.14 2.05 12.07
CA VAL A 122 -7.88 2.76 12.31
C VAL A 122 -7.59 3.76 11.18
N SER A 123 -7.83 3.37 9.93
CA SER A 123 -7.72 4.27 8.78
C SER A 123 -8.69 5.45 8.92
N GLN A 124 -9.96 5.21 9.29
CA GLN A 124 -10.95 6.27 9.51
C GLN A 124 -10.50 7.27 10.58
N ARG A 125 -9.93 6.77 11.69
CA ARG A 125 -9.37 7.61 12.75
C ARG A 125 -8.28 8.55 12.22
N PHE A 126 -7.36 8.05 11.39
CA PHE A 126 -6.32 8.91 10.82
C PHE A 126 -6.85 9.88 9.77
N PHE A 127 -7.80 9.47 8.94
CA PHE A 127 -8.50 10.39 8.02
C PHE A 127 -9.30 11.48 8.74
N ALA A 128 -9.69 11.25 10.00
CA ALA A 128 -10.34 12.25 10.85
C ALA A 128 -9.35 13.15 11.62
N SER A 129 -8.04 12.87 11.60
CA SER A 129 -7.05 13.67 12.31
C SER A 129 -6.95 15.09 11.73
N PRO A 130 -6.82 16.15 12.57
CA PRO A 130 -6.69 17.51 12.08
C PRO A 130 -5.48 17.72 11.17
N SER A 131 -4.32 17.16 11.51
CA SER A 131 -3.08 17.25 10.73
C SER A 131 -3.22 16.66 9.33
N LEU A 132 -3.82 15.47 9.20
CA LEU A 132 -4.03 14.87 7.88
C LEU A 132 -5.12 15.59 7.09
N ARG A 133 -6.20 16.04 7.74
CA ARG A 133 -7.24 16.86 7.08
C ARG A 133 -6.66 18.17 6.54
N ASP A 134 -5.82 18.85 7.31
CA ASP A 134 -5.14 20.08 6.88
C ASP A 134 -4.19 19.79 5.70
N ALA A 135 -3.45 18.68 5.74
CA ALA A 135 -2.58 18.28 4.64
C ALA A 135 -3.37 18.00 3.34
N LEU A 136 -4.56 17.41 3.45
CA LEU A 136 -5.43 17.05 2.33
C LEU A 136 -6.31 18.20 1.82
N ALA A 137 -6.36 19.33 2.52
CA ALA A 137 -7.32 20.41 2.27
C ALA A 137 -7.30 20.92 0.81
N ALA A 138 -6.15 20.93 0.13
CA ALA A 138 -6.07 21.40 -1.26
C ALA A 138 -6.66 20.40 -2.28
N LEU A 139 -7.03 19.18 -1.87
CA LEU A 139 -7.75 18.20 -2.68
C LEU A 139 -9.28 18.34 -2.59
N GLY A 140 -9.78 19.20 -1.68
CA GLY A 140 -11.20 19.42 -1.42
C GLY A 140 -11.63 18.93 -0.03
N ASP A 141 -12.73 19.49 0.47
CA ASP A 141 -13.24 19.19 1.82
C ASP A 141 -13.70 17.73 1.99
N ASP A 142 -14.08 17.08 0.88
CA ASP A 142 -14.53 15.68 0.80
C ASP A 142 -13.41 14.70 0.41
N ALA A 143 -12.17 15.18 0.30
CA ALA A 143 -11.02 14.35 -0.10
C ALA A 143 -10.78 13.16 0.86
N PRO A 144 -10.82 13.30 2.20
CA PRO A 144 -10.63 12.16 3.10
C PRO A 144 -11.61 11.02 2.83
N GLU A 145 -12.89 11.34 2.62
CA GLU A 145 -13.94 10.36 2.36
C GLU A 145 -13.74 9.68 0.99
N ARG A 146 -13.40 10.45 -0.05
CA ARG A 146 -13.12 9.91 -1.40
C ARG A 146 -11.86 9.04 -1.43
N LEU A 147 -10.81 9.42 -0.71
CA LEU A 147 -9.58 8.62 -0.57
C LEU A 147 -9.85 7.31 0.18
N ALA A 148 -10.62 7.36 1.27
CA ALA A 148 -11.02 6.15 1.99
C ALA A 148 -11.84 5.19 1.09
N GLN A 149 -12.75 5.71 0.26
CA GLN A 149 -13.50 4.90 -0.71
C GLN A 149 -12.58 4.27 -1.78
N LEU A 150 -11.55 4.96 -2.23
CA LEU A 150 -10.55 4.40 -3.16
C LEU A 150 -9.78 3.25 -2.52
N ILE A 151 -9.33 3.42 -1.28
CA ILE A 151 -8.53 2.42 -0.56
C ILE A 151 -9.36 1.16 -0.26
N ARG A 152 -10.63 1.31 0.13
CA ARG A 152 -11.55 0.17 0.35
C ARG A 152 -12.01 -0.51 -0.95
N GLY A 153 -11.78 0.12 -2.11
CA GLY A 153 -12.25 -0.37 -3.39
C GLY A 153 -13.72 -0.05 -3.71
N ASP A 154 -14.41 0.73 -2.88
CA ASP A 154 -15.81 1.14 -3.05
C ASP A 154 -16.00 2.29 -4.06
N SER A 155 -14.90 2.97 -4.42
CA SER A 155 -14.92 4.06 -5.39
C SER A 155 -15.38 3.58 -6.77
N LYS A 156 -16.02 4.48 -7.53
CA LYS A 156 -16.39 4.26 -8.94
C LYS A 156 -15.37 4.79 -9.93
N ILE A 157 -14.28 5.39 -9.45
CA ILE A 157 -13.23 5.93 -10.31
C ILE A 157 -12.58 4.75 -11.06
N PRO A 158 -12.54 4.76 -12.40
CA PRO A 158 -11.97 3.68 -13.22
C PRO A 158 -10.55 3.27 -12.82
N LEU A 159 -9.76 4.24 -12.39
CA LEU A 159 -8.37 4.08 -11.98
C LEU A 159 -8.19 3.44 -10.60
N ARG A 160 -9.27 3.18 -9.84
CA ARG A 160 -9.21 2.52 -8.52
C ARG A 160 -8.43 1.20 -8.55
N GLY A 161 -8.45 0.49 -9.69
CA GLY A 161 -7.75 -0.78 -9.86
C GLY A 161 -6.23 -0.70 -9.74
N LEU A 162 -5.64 0.51 -9.83
CA LEU A 162 -4.22 0.73 -9.52
C LEU A 162 -3.93 0.63 -8.02
N ILE A 163 -4.94 0.90 -7.18
CA ILE A 163 -4.84 0.93 -5.70
C ILE A 163 -5.37 -0.36 -5.10
N SER A 164 -6.61 -0.72 -5.45
CA SER A 164 -7.31 -1.90 -4.95
C SER A 164 -7.82 -2.69 -6.15
N GLY A 165 -7.04 -3.70 -6.56
CA GLY A 165 -7.35 -4.51 -7.72
C GLY A 165 -6.58 -5.83 -7.79
N SER A 166 -6.96 -6.67 -8.74
CA SER A 166 -6.23 -7.93 -9.01
C SER A 166 -4.79 -7.68 -9.46
N LEU A 167 -4.55 -6.53 -10.11
CA LEU A 167 -3.26 -6.06 -10.58
C LEU A 167 -2.97 -4.64 -10.07
N ASP A 168 -3.09 -4.44 -8.75
CA ASP A 168 -2.68 -3.17 -8.15
C ASP A 168 -1.15 -3.02 -8.08
N LEU A 169 -0.74 -1.76 -7.93
CA LEU A 169 0.67 -1.38 -7.90
C LEU A 169 1.31 -1.66 -6.55
N ASP A 170 0.50 -1.81 -5.50
CA ASP A 170 0.90 -2.35 -4.20
C ASP A 170 1.62 -3.69 -4.35
N LYS A 171 1.00 -4.67 -5.03
CA LYS A 171 1.60 -5.99 -5.28
C LYS A 171 2.93 -5.93 -6.02
N MET A 172 3.04 -5.07 -7.02
CA MET A 172 4.28 -4.92 -7.78
C MET A 172 5.39 -4.31 -6.93
N GLU A 173 5.04 -3.41 -6.01
CA GLU A 173 5.98 -2.76 -5.11
C GLU A 173 6.48 -3.74 -4.05
N TYR A 174 5.57 -4.32 -3.25
CA TYR A 174 5.99 -5.12 -2.11
C TYR A 174 6.70 -6.39 -2.55
N LEU A 175 6.29 -7.07 -3.63
CA LEU A 175 6.95 -8.31 -4.06
C LEU A 175 8.42 -8.07 -4.38
N ARG A 176 8.70 -6.97 -5.10
CA ARG A 176 10.05 -6.59 -5.48
C ARG A 176 10.85 -6.11 -4.27
N ARG A 177 10.24 -5.29 -3.40
CA ARG A 177 10.87 -4.79 -2.17
C ARG A 177 11.20 -5.92 -1.20
N ASP A 178 10.23 -6.75 -0.90
CA ASP A 178 10.37 -7.88 0.00
C ASP A 178 11.46 -8.83 -0.49
N ALA A 179 11.49 -9.16 -1.78
CA ALA A 179 12.53 -10.02 -2.33
C ALA A 179 13.92 -9.39 -2.21
N ARG A 180 14.04 -8.09 -2.52
CA ARG A 180 15.30 -7.35 -2.40
C ARG A 180 15.82 -7.35 -0.97
N PHE A 181 14.98 -7.01 0.00
CA PHE A 181 15.39 -6.90 1.41
C PHE A 181 15.53 -8.26 2.10
N CYS A 182 14.77 -9.28 1.70
CA CYS A 182 14.99 -10.65 2.16
C CYS A 182 16.21 -11.32 1.49
N GLY A 183 16.73 -10.75 0.40
CA GLY A 183 17.85 -11.32 -0.35
C GLY A 183 17.49 -12.61 -1.08
N VAL A 184 16.24 -12.74 -1.56
CA VAL A 184 15.74 -13.94 -2.24
C VAL A 184 15.48 -13.68 -3.72
N PRO A 185 15.68 -14.67 -4.62
CA PRO A 185 15.53 -14.49 -6.06
C PRO A 185 14.06 -14.61 -6.55
N TYR A 186 13.11 -14.76 -5.63
CA TYR A 186 11.74 -15.21 -5.92
C TYR A 186 10.75 -14.07 -6.23
N GLY A 187 11.13 -12.81 -6.08
CA GLY A 187 10.25 -11.65 -6.30
C GLY A 187 10.70 -10.74 -7.43
N GLU A 188 11.51 -11.24 -8.36
CA GLU A 188 11.88 -10.49 -9.55
C GLU A 188 10.68 -10.40 -10.50
N VAL A 189 10.20 -9.17 -10.70
CA VAL A 189 9.06 -8.84 -11.56
C VAL A 189 9.50 -7.77 -12.54
N ASP A 190 9.14 -7.94 -13.83
CA ASP A 190 9.31 -6.90 -14.83
C ASP A 190 8.22 -5.81 -14.68
N VAL A 191 8.36 -5.02 -13.60
CA VAL A 191 7.44 -3.93 -13.26
C VAL A 191 7.39 -2.89 -14.37
N SER A 192 8.52 -2.62 -15.04
CA SER A 192 8.56 -1.66 -16.15
C SER A 192 7.67 -2.11 -17.31
N ARG A 193 7.76 -3.38 -17.70
CA ARG A 193 6.90 -3.94 -18.76
C ARG A 193 5.42 -3.91 -18.39
N LEU A 194 5.09 -4.20 -17.13
CA LEU A 194 3.70 -4.16 -16.65
C LEU A 194 3.15 -2.72 -16.69
N LEU A 195 3.87 -1.75 -16.14
CA LEU A 195 3.48 -0.33 -16.13
C LEU A 195 3.27 0.20 -17.57
N GLN A 196 4.22 -0.08 -18.46
CA GLN A 196 4.13 0.31 -19.87
C GLN A 196 3.00 -0.39 -20.63
N SER A 197 2.39 -1.43 -20.06
CA SER A 197 1.32 -2.21 -20.67
C SER A 197 -0.05 -1.94 -20.06
N LEU A 198 -0.14 -1.06 -19.05
CA LEU A 198 -1.41 -0.64 -18.48
C LEU A 198 -2.29 0.01 -19.56
N MET A 199 -3.60 -0.24 -19.44
CA MET A 199 -4.66 0.28 -20.30
C MET A 199 -5.91 0.57 -19.48
N LEU A 200 -6.75 1.51 -19.94
CA LEU A 200 -8.13 1.65 -19.48
C LEU A 200 -9.03 0.96 -20.50
N LEU A 201 -9.69 -0.10 -20.08
CA LEU A 201 -10.51 -0.97 -20.92
C LEU A 201 -11.95 -0.93 -20.44
N ARG A 202 -12.89 -1.09 -21.37
CA ARG A 202 -14.30 -1.24 -21.02
C ARG A 202 -14.57 -2.68 -20.64
N ASP A 203 -15.01 -2.91 -19.42
CA ASP A 203 -15.50 -4.20 -18.96
C ASP A 203 -16.70 -4.64 -19.84
N PRO A 204 -16.65 -5.84 -20.45
CA PRO A 204 -17.72 -6.31 -21.33
C PRO A 204 -19.04 -6.61 -20.61
N GLU A 205 -19.00 -6.91 -19.31
CA GLU A 205 -20.17 -7.23 -18.49
C GLU A 205 -20.79 -5.97 -17.90
N THR A 206 -19.99 -5.13 -17.25
CA THR A 206 -20.49 -3.93 -16.56
C THR A 206 -20.56 -2.69 -17.47
N GLY A 207 -19.81 -2.68 -18.57
CA GLY A 207 -19.69 -1.52 -19.46
C GLY A 207 -18.92 -0.34 -18.85
N LEU A 208 -18.33 -0.50 -17.67
CA LEU A 208 -17.51 0.52 -17.00
C LEU A 208 -16.06 0.44 -17.48
N TYR A 209 -15.34 1.55 -17.38
CA TYR A 209 -13.89 1.52 -17.62
C TYR A 209 -13.18 0.99 -16.37
N GLU A 210 -12.21 0.12 -16.59
CA GLU A 210 -11.35 -0.44 -15.55
C GLU A 210 -9.89 -0.53 -16.02
N VAL A 211 -8.98 -0.65 -15.06
CA VAL A 211 -7.57 -0.89 -15.34
C VAL A 211 -7.39 -2.31 -15.88
N GLY A 212 -6.80 -2.41 -17.06
CA GLY A 212 -6.40 -3.66 -17.68
C GLY A 212 -4.95 -3.63 -18.16
N VAL A 213 -4.53 -4.72 -18.78
CA VAL A 213 -3.17 -4.90 -19.32
C VAL A 213 -3.26 -5.33 -20.77
N HIS A 214 -2.40 -4.78 -21.61
CA HIS A 214 -2.26 -5.21 -22.99
C HIS A 214 -1.81 -6.69 -23.06
N GLU A 215 -2.41 -7.49 -23.95
CA GLU A 215 -2.09 -8.92 -24.17
C GLU A 215 -0.59 -9.24 -24.32
N LYS A 216 0.20 -8.33 -24.91
CA LYS A 216 1.66 -8.47 -25.09
C LYS A 216 2.45 -8.46 -23.78
N ALA A 217 1.81 -8.20 -22.64
CA ALA A 217 2.40 -8.25 -21.32
C ALA A 217 1.98 -9.50 -20.52
N ILE A 218 1.28 -10.45 -21.14
CA ILE A 218 0.82 -11.67 -20.46
C ILE A 218 1.96 -12.42 -19.76
N ALA A 219 3.14 -12.52 -20.39
CA ALA A 219 4.30 -13.15 -19.78
C ALA A 219 4.80 -12.39 -18.53
N ALA A 220 4.74 -11.06 -18.53
CA ALA A 220 5.11 -10.25 -17.36
C ALA A 220 4.08 -10.40 -16.23
N LEU A 221 2.80 -10.53 -16.60
CA LEU A 221 1.71 -10.82 -15.65
C LEU A 221 1.86 -12.22 -15.03
N GLU A 222 2.14 -13.24 -15.84
CA GLU A 222 2.42 -14.60 -15.37
C GLU A 222 3.65 -14.62 -14.43
N SER A 223 4.70 -13.86 -14.77
CA SER A 223 5.87 -13.70 -13.91
C SER A 223 5.51 -13.08 -12.55
N LEU A 224 4.64 -12.06 -12.52
CA LEU A 224 4.14 -11.47 -11.26
C LEU A 224 3.39 -12.51 -10.41
N LEU A 225 2.53 -13.33 -11.02
CA LEU A 225 1.78 -14.38 -10.32
C LEU A 225 2.72 -15.46 -9.77
N PHE A 226 3.73 -15.86 -10.54
CA PHE A 226 4.73 -16.83 -10.10
C PHE A 226 5.60 -16.27 -8.98
N ALA A 227 6.04 -15.02 -9.09
CA ALA A 227 6.78 -14.32 -8.05
C ALA A 227 5.98 -14.27 -6.74
N LYS A 228 4.69 -13.90 -6.83
CA LYS A 228 3.77 -13.94 -5.69
C LYS A 228 3.73 -15.33 -5.06
N TYR A 229 3.49 -16.38 -5.85
CA TYR A 229 3.47 -17.76 -5.34
C TYR A 229 4.77 -18.12 -4.61
N GLN A 230 5.93 -17.81 -5.21
CA GLN A 230 7.22 -18.14 -4.61
C GLN A 230 7.48 -17.32 -3.33
N MET A 231 7.11 -16.04 -3.29
CA MET A 231 7.23 -15.20 -2.09
C MET A 231 6.34 -15.71 -0.95
N PHE A 232 5.09 -16.10 -1.25
CA PHE A 232 4.20 -16.74 -0.27
C PHE A 232 4.82 -18.02 0.28
N ARG A 233 5.27 -18.92 -0.60
CA ARG A 233 5.79 -20.22 -0.18
C ARG A 233 7.07 -20.11 0.64
N ASN A 234 8.00 -19.25 0.23
CA ASN A 234 9.35 -19.24 0.79
C ASN A 234 9.53 -18.19 1.90
N VAL A 235 8.84 -17.04 1.84
CA VAL A 235 9.02 -15.95 2.80
C VAL A 235 7.81 -15.85 3.73
N TYR A 236 6.63 -15.57 3.21
CA TYR A 236 5.46 -15.23 4.03
C TYR A 236 4.96 -16.44 4.85
N TRP A 237 5.03 -17.65 4.30
CA TRP A 237 4.69 -18.90 4.99
C TRP A 237 5.90 -19.69 5.47
N HIS A 238 7.07 -19.06 5.55
CA HIS A 238 8.22 -19.72 6.15
C HIS A 238 7.88 -20.15 7.59
N HIS A 239 8.04 -21.43 7.91
CA HIS A 239 7.60 -22.01 9.18
C HIS A 239 8.14 -21.26 10.41
N ALA A 240 9.40 -20.82 10.40
CA ALA A 240 9.99 -20.05 11.50
C ALA A 240 9.42 -18.62 11.61
N VAL A 241 9.05 -17.99 10.49
CA VAL A 241 8.36 -16.68 10.50
C VAL A 241 6.98 -16.86 11.09
N ARG A 242 6.22 -17.87 10.64
CA ARG A 242 4.88 -18.18 11.16
C ARG A 242 4.92 -18.57 12.65
N ALA A 243 5.96 -19.29 13.10
CA ALA A 243 6.14 -19.62 14.51
C ALA A 243 6.37 -18.38 15.37
N ALA A 244 7.25 -17.47 14.95
CA ALA A 244 7.48 -16.20 15.65
C ALA A 244 6.21 -15.33 15.69
N THR A 245 5.49 -15.26 14.57
CA THR A 245 4.18 -14.59 14.48
C THR A 245 3.16 -15.19 15.44
N GLY A 246 3.07 -16.53 15.51
CA GLY A 246 2.18 -17.22 16.44
C GLY A 246 2.50 -16.95 17.92
N LEU A 247 3.79 -16.92 18.27
CA LEU A 247 4.22 -16.56 19.62
C LEU A 247 3.83 -15.11 19.97
N TYR A 248 4.11 -14.17 19.07
CA TYR A 248 3.78 -12.75 19.28
C TYR A 248 2.28 -12.52 19.46
N LYS A 249 1.46 -13.13 18.60
CA LYS A 249 0.00 -13.13 18.75
C LYS A 249 -0.44 -13.57 20.13
N ARG A 250 0.12 -14.68 20.63
CA ARG A 250 -0.22 -15.21 21.95
C ARG A 250 0.19 -14.27 23.08
N ILE A 251 1.36 -13.65 22.99
CA ILE A 251 1.83 -12.66 23.95
C ILE A 251 0.87 -11.47 24.01
N VAL A 252 0.47 -10.93 22.85
CA VAL A 252 -0.47 -9.79 22.78
C VAL A 252 -1.84 -10.18 23.34
N GLU A 253 -2.39 -11.33 22.94
CA GLU A 253 -3.67 -11.83 23.45
C GLU A 253 -3.66 -11.98 24.98
N GLU A 254 -2.61 -12.56 25.55
CA GLU A 254 -2.47 -12.71 27.00
C GLU A 254 -2.26 -11.38 27.72
N ALA A 255 -1.53 -10.43 27.11
CA ALA A 255 -1.34 -9.10 27.67
C ALA A 255 -2.65 -8.30 27.72
N VAL A 256 -3.45 -8.34 26.65
CA VAL A 256 -4.77 -7.70 26.61
C VAL A 256 -5.73 -8.36 27.61
N ARG A 257 -5.83 -9.70 27.60
CA ARG A 257 -6.69 -10.43 28.55
C ARG A 257 -6.29 -10.21 30.01
N GLY A 258 -4.99 -10.05 30.26
CA GLY A 258 -4.43 -9.74 31.58
C GLY A 258 -4.50 -8.27 31.97
N CYS A 259 -5.09 -7.40 31.14
CA CYS A 259 -5.14 -5.95 31.31
C CYS A 259 -3.75 -5.30 31.50
N LEU A 260 -2.70 -5.87 30.90
CA LEU A 260 -1.35 -5.30 30.88
C LEU A 260 -1.19 -4.22 29.81
N ILE A 261 -2.00 -4.27 28.76
CA ILE A 261 -2.01 -3.35 27.62
C ILE A 261 -3.48 -3.10 27.26
N ASP A 262 -3.85 -1.84 27.01
CA ASP A 262 -5.16 -1.51 26.45
C ASP A 262 -5.17 -1.84 24.94
N PRO A 263 -6.22 -2.47 24.38
CA PRO A 263 -6.32 -2.66 22.93
C PRO A 263 -6.02 -1.40 22.11
N GLU A 264 -6.41 -0.22 22.57
CA GLU A 264 -6.13 1.05 21.89
C GLU A 264 -4.63 1.38 21.80
N ASP A 265 -3.83 0.91 22.76
CA ASP A 265 -2.38 1.12 22.76
C ASP A 265 -1.69 0.36 21.62
N LEU A 266 -2.32 -0.69 21.07
CA LEU A 266 -1.78 -1.49 19.97
C LEU A 266 -1.74 -0.71 18.64
N ILE A 267 -2.57 0.34 18.51
CA ILE A 267 -2.54 1.23 17.34
C ILE A 267 -1.20 1.98 17.28
N GLY A 268 -0.58 2.18 18.44
CA GLY A 268 0.70 2.87 18.61
C GLY A 268 0.55 4.39 18.70
N PRO A 269 1.60 5.08 19.17
CA PRO A 269 1.58 6.53 19.28
C PRO A 269 1.54 7.20 17.89
N THR A 270 0.65 8.19 17.74
CA THR A 270 0.69 9.22 16.71
C THR A 270 1.32 10.48 17.27
#